data_AF-A0A7Y0EPE9-F1
#
_entry.id   AF-A0A7Y0EPE9-F1
#
_cell.length_a   1.000
_cell.length_b   1.000
_cell.length_c   1.000
_cell.angle_alpha   90.00
_cell.angle_beta   90.00
_cell.angle_gamma   90.00
#
_symmetry.space_group_name_H-M   'P 1'
#
loop_
_entity.id
_entity.type
_entity.pdbx_description
1 polymer ?
#
loop_
_entity_poly.entity_id
_entity_poly.type
_entity_poly.pdbx_seq_one_letter_code
_entity_poly.pdbx_strand_id
1 'polypeptide(L)'
;MMELTGMNATQFSKATGMTESMISRTLAGKNDPSFNKIADAIEHLGFAISFTPISQSALEETTLRLLRERQHSADSAASGTADATDTAGTADITDADNR
;
A
#
# COMPACT_ATOMS: atom_id res chain seq x y z
N MET A 1 7.00 -24.66 9.98
CA MET A 1 7.39 -23.77 11.10
C MET A 1 7.09 -24.39 12.45
N MET A 2 5.82 -24.68 12.79
CA MET A 2 5.50 -25.35 14.07
C MET A 2 6.17 -26.72 14.25
N GLU A 3 6.24 -27.52 13.19
CA GLU A 3 6.97 -28.79 13.19
C GLU A 3 8.49 -28.60 13.36
N LEU A 4 9.02 -27.47 12.90
CA LEU A 4 10.45 -27.13 12.97
C LEU A 4 10.84 -26.58 14.34
N THR A 5 9.97 -25.79 14.96
CA THR A 5 10.21 -25.16 16.27
C THR A 5 9.69 -25.98 17.44
N GLY A 6 8.91 -27.03 17.18
CA GLY A 6 8.20 -27.81 18.20
C GLY A 6 7.09 -27.02 18.92
N MET A 7 6.72 -25.84 18.43
CA MET A 7 5.74 -24.96 19.08
C MET A 7 4.31 -25.39 18.74
N ASN A 8 3.46 -25.42 19.76
CA ASN A 8 2.02 -25.53 19.55
C ASN A 8 1.39 -24.18 19.13
N ALA A 9 0.12 -24.18 18.73
CA ALA A 9 -0.58 -22.98 18.24
C ALA A 9 -0.57 -21.81 19.23
N THR A 10 -0.73 -22.08 20.52
CA THR A 10 -0.70 -21.06 21.57
C THR A 10 0.69 -20.46 21.74
N GLN A 11 1.74 -21.29 21.71
CA GLN A 11 3.13 -20.84 21.81
C GLN A 11 3.53 -20.00 20.59
N PHE A 12 3.15 -20.46 19.39
CA PHE A 12 3.40 -19.72 18.16
C PHE A 12 2.64 -18.39 18.12
N SER A 13 1.38 -18.38 18.59
CA SER A 13 0.58 -17.17 18.76
C SER A 13 1.27 -16.14 19.65
N LYS A 14 1.78 -16.58 20.80
CA LYS A 14 2.54 -15.71 21.73
C LYS A 14 3.85 -15.20 21.14
N ALA A 15 4.55 -16.03 20.36
CA ALA A 15 5.84 -15.68 19.77
C ALA A 15 5.68 -14.70 18.59
N THR A 16 4.61 -14.81 17.81
CA THR A 16 4.44 -14.11 16.53
C THR A 16 3.37 -13.01 16.54
N GLY A 17 2.55 -12.94 17.60
CA GLY A 17 1.38 -12.06 17.66
C GLY A 17 0.20 -12.51 16.77
N MET A 18 0.32 -13.63 16.06
CA MET A 18 -0.77 -14.18 15.25
C MET A 18 -1.84 -14.84 16.12
N THR A 19 -3.12 -14.56 15.87
CA THR A 19 -4.19 -15.21 16.63
C THR A 19 -4.27 -16.71 16.32
N GLU A 20 -4.59 -17.52 17.33
CA GLU A 20 -4.75 -18.98 17.17
C GLU A 20 -5.77 -19.34 16.08
N SER A 21 -6.83 -18.53 15.96
CA SER A 21 -7.84 -18.68 14.90
C SER A 21 -7.25 -18.47 13.50
N MET A 22 -6.35 -17.50 13.33
CA MET A 22 -5.66 -17.25 12.06
C MET A 22 -4.71 -18.39 11.72
N ILE A 23 -3.90 -18.81 12.69
CA ILE A 23 -3.01 -19.96 12.58
C ILE A 23 -3.79 -21.21 12.15
N SER A 24 -4.89 -21.52 12.84
CA SER A 24 -5.73 -22.69 12.53
C SER A 24 -6.30 -22.64 11.12
N ARG A 25 -6.79 -21.47 10.66
CA ARG A 25 -7.29 -21.31 9.29
C ARG A 25 -6.19 -21.44 8.24
N THR A 26 -4.99 -20.94 8.52
CA THR A 26 -3.84 -21.06 7.63
C THR A 26 -3.36 -22.50 7.53
N LEU A 27 -3.28 -23.23 8.65
CA LEU A 27 -2.95 -24.66 8.66
C LEU A 27 -4.00 -25.50 7.93
N ALA A 28 -5.27 -25.12 8.01
CA ALA A 28 -6.36 -25.79 7.32
C ALA A 28 -6.50 -25.40 5.83
N GLY A 29 -5.63 -24.51 5.30
CA GLY A 29 -5.70 -24.02 3.92
C GLY A 29 -6.95 -23.18 3.62
N LYS A 30 -7.64 -22.67 4.64
CA LYS A 30 -8.90 -21.91 4.50
C LYS A 30 -8.67 -20.40 4.41
N ASN A 31 -7.45 -19.94 4.71
CA ASN A 31 -7.10 -18.53 4.66
C ASN A 31 -5.60 -18.35 4.48
N ASP A 32 -5.21 -17.66 3.40
CA ASP A 32 -3.84 -17.24 3.21
C ASP A 32 -3.58 -15.95 4.02
N PRO A 33 -2.69 -15.99 5.02
CA PRO A 33 -2.31 -14.78 5.71
C PRO A 33 -1.59 -13.85 4.74
N SER A 34 -1.85 -12.54 4.87
CA SER A 34 -1.13 -11.55 4.07
C SER A 34 0.38 -11.68 4.27
N PHE A 35 1.16 -11.50 3.20
CA PHE A 35 2.62 -11.62 3.23
C PHE A 35 3.25 -10.86 4.41
N ASN A 36 2.84 -9.62 4.69
CA ASN A 36 3.36 -8.83 5.81
C ASN A 36 3.19 -9.53 7.17
N LYS A 37 2.06 -10.19 7.40
CA LYS A 37 1.82 -10.92 8.67
C LYS A 37 2.72 -12.15 8.79
N ILE A 38 3.01 -12.78 7.66
CA ILE A 38 3.96 -13.91 7.61
C ILE A 38 5.38 -13.39 7.85
N ALA A 39 5.76 -12.29 7.19
CA ALA A 39 7.06 -11.65 7.36
C ALA A 39 7.32 -11.26 8.80
N ASP A 40 6.39 -10.52 9.42
CA ASP A 40 6.49 -10.12 10.82
C ASP A 40 6.61 -11.35 11.73
N ALA A 41 5.76 -12.38 11.52
CA ALA A 41 5.79 -13.59 12.33
C ALA A 41 7.12 -14.37 12.23
N ILE A 42 7.71 -14.43 11.04
CA ILE A 42 8.98 -15.12 10.78
C ILE A 42 10.15 -14.33 11.40
N GLU A 43 10.13 -13.00 11.32
CA GLU A 43 11.13 -12.14 11.94
C GLU A 43 11.14 -12.26 13.47
N HIS A 44 9.96 -12.32 14.10
CA HIS A 44 9.85 -12.55 15.56
C HIS A 44 10.39 -13.91 16.00
N LEU A 45 10.43 -14.89 15.10
CA LEU A 45 11.02 -16.21 15.34
C LEU A 45 12.53 -16.24 15.04
N GLY A 46 13.13 -15.12 14.63
CA GLY A 46 14.56 -15.00 14.31
C GLY A 46 14.94 -15.55 12.93
N PHE A 47 13.96 -15.77 12.05
CA PHE A 47 14.19 -16.25 10.69
C PHE A 47 14.17 -15.08 9.70
N ALA A 48 14.90 -15.24 8.60
CA ALA A 48 14.91 -14.28 7.49
C ALA A 48 14.16 -14.85 6.28
N ILE A 49 13.38 -14.00 5.61
CA ILE A 49 12.79 -14.34 4.32
C ILE A 49 13.82 -14.02 3.23
N SER A 50 14.20 -15.04 2.45
CA SER A 50 15.01 -14.88 1.25
C SER A 50 14.14 -15.05 0.01
N PHE A 51 14.26 -14.12 -0.94
CA PHE A 51 13.65 -14.28 -2.26
C PHE A 51 14.58 -15.05 -3.19
N THR A 52 14.01 -15.90 -4.04
CA THR A 52 14.74 -16.46 -5.18
C THR A 52 14.94 -15.38 -6.24
N PRO A 53 15.92 -15.52 -7.15
CA PRO A 53 16.19 -14.52 -8.18
C PRO A 53 14.95 -14.15 -9.00
N ILE A 54 14.10 -15.13 -9.33
CA ILE A 54 12.89 -14.89 -10.13
C ILE A 54 11.85 -14.07 -9.36
N SER A 55 11.68 -14.35 -8.06
CA SER A 55 10.76 -13.62 -7.19
C SER A 55 11.26 -12.21 -6.93
N GLN A 56 12.57 -12.03 -6.84
CA GLN A 56 13.20 -10.73 -6.70
C GLN A 56 12.95 -9.85 -7.93
N SER A 57 13.14 -10.39 -9.14
CA SER A 57 12.84 -9.66 -10.37
C SER A 57 11.36 -9.28 -10.49
N ALA A 58 10.45 -10.19 -10.12
CA ALA A 58 9.01 -9.90 -10.12
C ALA A 58 8.63 -8.78 -9.12
N LEU A 59 9.26 -8.77 -7.94
CA LEU A 59 9.06 -7.72 -6.93
C LEU A 59 9.57 -6.36 -7.43
N GLU A 60 10.75 -6.34 -8.04
CA GLU A 60 11.35 -5.13 -8.62
C GLU A 60 10.47 -4.56 -9.74
N GLU A 61 10.01 -5.38 -10.67
CA GLU A 61 9.11 -4.97 -11.75
C GLU A 61 7.80 -4.38 -11.20
N THR A 62 7.20 -5.06 -10.22
CA THR A 62 5.96 -4.58 -9.58
C THR A 62 6.18 -3.24 -8.87
N THR A 63 7.30 -3.10 -8.18
CA THR A 63 7.66 -1.86 -7.48
C THR A 63 7.86 -0.70 -8.47
N LEU A 64 8.56 -0.95 -9.57
CA LEU A 64 8.77 0.03 -10.63
C LEU A 64 7.45 0.46 -11.28
N ARG A 65 6.53 -0.49 -11.50
CA ARG A 65 5.20 -0.19 -12.03
C ARG A 65 4.40 0.71 -11.09
N LEU A 66 4.36 0.39 -9.79
CA LEU A 66 3.65 1.19 -8.79
C LEU A 66 4.24 2.60 -8.65
N LEU A 67 5.57 2.74 -8.75
CA LEU A 67 6.23 4.04 -8.75
C LEU A 67 5.82 4.88 -9.96
N ARG A 68 5.77 4.27 -11.16
CA ARG A 68 5.32 4.95 -12.39
C ARG A 68 3.86 5.38 -12.30
N GLU A 69 2.97 4.53 -11.78
CA GLU A 69 1.56 4.86 -11.60
C GLU A 69 1.36 6.03 -10.61
N ARG A 70 2.15 6.07 -9.52
CA ARG A 70 2.15 7.20 -8.58
C ARG A 70 2.65 8.49 -9.22
N GLN A 71 3.66 8.42 -10.06
CA GLN A 71 4.20 9.59 -10.75
C GLN A 71 3.22 10.17 -11.76
N HIS A 72 2.58 9.33 -12.59
CA HIS A 72 1.50 9.78 -13.48
C HIS A 72 0.32 10.40 -12.73
N SER A 73 -0.02 9.88 -11.55
CA SER A 73 -1.07 10.46 -10.71
C SER A 73 -0.69 11.84 -10.15
N ALA A 74 0.57 12.02 -9.77
CA ALA A 74 1.10 13.31 -9.30
C ALA A 74 1.17 14.36 -10.41
N ASP A 75 1.61 13.97 -11.61
CA ASP A 75 1.69 14.86 -12.77
C ASP A 75 0.29 15.30 -13.24
N SER A 76 -0.70 14.40 -13.15
CA SER A 76 -2.10 14.72 -13.45
C SER A 76 -2.72 15.69 -12.44
N ALA A 77 -2.33 15.62 -11.16
CA ALA A 77 -2.80 16.54 -10.11
C ALA A 77 -2.15 17.93 -10.20
N ALA A 78 -0.88 18.01 -10.62
CA ALA A 78 -0.17 19.28 -10.78
C ALA A 78 -0.67 20.11 -11.98
N SER A 79 -1.14 19.45 -13.05
CA SER A 79 -1.68 20.10 -14.26
C SER A 79 -3.06 20.76 -14.06
N GLY A 80 -3.80 20.40 -13.00
CA GLY A 80 -5.18 20.86 -12.76
C GLY A 80 -5.36 22.20 -12.03
N THR A 81 -4.30 22.97 -11.78
CA THR A 81 -4.38 24.22 -10.98
C THR A 81 -4.19 25.51 -11.77
N ALA A 82 -4.12 25.44 -13.10
CA ALA A 82 -3.88 26.61 -13.94
C ALA A 82 -5.04 26.88 -14.93
N ASP A 83 -6.26 27.13 -14.43
CA ASP A 83 -7.23 27.94 -15.20
C ASP A 83 -8.35 28.50 -14.29
N ALA A 84 -8.03 29.54 -13.52
CA ALA A 84 -9.02 30.39 -12.88
C ALA A 84 -8.45 31.80 -12.64
N THR A 85 -7.85 32.40 -13.67
CA THR A 85 -7.74 33.87 -13.72
C THR A 85 -8.99 34.40 -14.39
N ASP A 86 -10.02 34.47 -13.55
CA ASP A 86 -11.10 35.45 -13.51
C ASP A 86 -11.01 36.54 -14.59
N THR A 87 -11.77 36.33 -15.67
CA THR A 87 -12.08 37.34 -16.67
C THR A 87 -12.85 38.47 -15.99
N ALA A 88 -12.13 39.48 -15.51
CA ALA A 88 -12.70 40.68 -14.93
C ALA A 88 -13.64 41.35 -15.93
N GLY A 89 -14.95 41.09 -15.77
CA GLY A 89 -16.00 41.83 -16.41
C GLY A 89 -16.07 43.24 -15.82
N THR A 90 -15.48 44.22 -16.49
CA THR A 90 -15.87 45.62 -16.32
C THR A 90 -17.08 45.88 -17.21
N ALA A 91 -18.27 45.79 -16.59
CA ALA A 91 -19.50 46.30 -17.16
C ALA A 91 -19.37 47.81 -17.40
N ASP A 92 -19.45 48.18 -18.66
CA ASP A 92 -19.63 49.56 -19.12
C ASP A 92 -21.03 50.02 -18.70
N ILE A 93 -21.10 50.80 -17.63
CA ILE A 93 -22.32 51.49 -17.22
C ILE A 93 -21.93 52.92 -16.84
N THR A 94 -22.10 53.87 -17.75
CA THR A 94 -22.70 55.15 -17.39
C THR A 94 -23.32 55.79 -18.63
N ASP A 95 -24.65 55.72 -18.70
CA ASP A 95 -25.48 56.57 -19.55
C ASP A 95 -25.89 57.82 -18.75
N ALA A 96 -26.08 58.91 -19.51
CA ALA A 96 -26.85 60.13 -19.22
C ALA A 96 -26.35 61.22 -18.24
N ASP A 97 -26.51 62.45 -18.76
CA ASP A 97 -26.66 63.76 -18.12
C ASP A 97 -25.41 64.54 -17.63
N ASN A 98 -24.95 65.51 -18.44
CA ASN A 98 -24.84 66.93 -18.03
C ASN A 98 -24.43 67.87 -19.20
N ARG A 99 -25.39 68.51 -19.88
CA ARG A 99 -25.46 69.95 -20.26
C ARG A 99 -26.38 70.23 -21.45
#